data_AF-A0A7V3W9E8-F1
#
_entry.id   AF-A0A7V3W9E8-F1
#
_cell.length_a   1.000
_cell.length_b   1.000
_cell.length_c   1.000
_cell.angle_alpha   90.00
_cell.angle_beta   90.00
_cell.angle_gamma   90.00
#
_symmetry.space_group_name_H-M   'P 1'
#
loop_
_entity.id
_entity.type
_entity.pdbx_description
1 polymer ?
#
loop_
_entity_poly.entity_id
_entity_poly.type
_entity_poly.pdbx_seq_one_letter_code
_entity_poly.pdbx_strand_id
1 'polypeptide(L)'
;MKVDRLGERISIVELDPELVDFDEEPITKACAEAGLQSLRYLILDFTGVERMNGLGASMLVKLAVRARQNHQRLMAFGLHDHQRDILKVTELDQVIAIYDTLSSALAAAGVSPADMPPERKATPSPTRDGDAWAKPIRKLAVPPMPPEAWKRNVNGRRVVGPVNGFGQLWQKVYRLRVSDAGISPERAIAELKTNFPRLQPSYNRFYPSAAGIKPGEIVLIDSSTPGGPVSTGVMVLYADARSFTFITPQGHPESGWVTFSAYEKDGRTIVQIVGLARANDPVYEVAFRIVGSKMQVRIWTYLLTALAAHLGVPADVIVQPSRFDSHVQWRQMGNVWHNAQIRTLLYWPIHLIGSPFRGAKRGRADAG
;
A
#
# COMPACT_ATOMS: atom_id res chain seq x y z
N MET A 1 2.16 14.20 -19.61
CA MET A 1 1.80 15.12 -18.51
C MET A 1 1.87 16.59 -18.90
N LYS A 2 0.78 17.33 -18.68
CA LYS A 2 0.68 18.78 -18.95
C LYS A 2 0.43 19.52 -17.63
N VAL A 3 1.08 20.67 -17.45
CA VAL A 3 0.90 21.50 -16.25
C VAL A 3 0.57 22.92 -16.65
N ASP A 4 -0.55 23.42 -16.14
CA ASP A 4 -1.07 24.76 -16.44
C ASP A 4 -1.08 25.62 -15.18
N ARG A 5 -0.73 26.90 -15.34
CA ARG A 5 -0.83 27.92 -14.30
C ARG A 5 -2.13 28.69 -14.47
N LEU A 6 -2.86 28.90 -13.38
CA LEU A 6 -4.00 29.81 -13.35
C LEU A 6 -3.77 30.88 -12.27
N GLY A 7 -3.54 32.11 -12.71
CA GLY A 7 -3.21 33.24 -11.84
C GLY A 7 -1.92 33.00 -11.03
N GLU A 8 -1.88 33.54 -9.81
CA GLU A 8 -0.69 33.48 -8.93
C GLU A 8 -0.79 32.46 -7.81
N ARG A 9 -1.84 31.61 -7.81
CA ARG A 9 -2.12 30.72 -6.68
C ARG A 9 -2.44 29.28 -7.05
N ILE A 10 -2.66 28.97 -8.33
CA ILE A 10 -3.22 27.68 -8.74
C ILE A 10 -2.37 27.05 -9.82
N SER A 11 -2.05 25.77 -9.59
CA SER A 11 -1.48 24.85 -10.58
C SER A 11 -2.49 23.76 -10.89
N ILE A 12 -2.68 23.46 -12.17
CA ILE A 12 -3.51 22.36 -12.65
C ILE A 12 -2.58 21.36 -13.33
N VAL A 13 -2.54 20.11 -12.86
CA VAL A 13 -1.72 19.04 -13.40
C VAL A 13 -2.62 18.00 -14.04
N GLU A 14 -2.48 17.81 -15.35
CA GLU A 14 -3.07 16.69 -16.07
C GLU A 14 -2.29 15.42 -15.78
N LEU A 15 -2.94 14.47 -15.10
CA LEU A 15 -2.34 13.19 -14.76
C LEU A 15 -2.20 12.31 -16.00
N ASP A 16 -1.14 11.48 -16.02
CA ASP A 16 -0.94 10.54 -17.12
C ASP A 16 -2.05 9.45 -17.11
N PRO A 17 -2.42 8.91 -18.29
CA PRO A 17 -3.49 7.90 -18.39
C PRO A 17 -3.26 6.62 -17.57
N GLU A 18 -1.99 6.25 -17.35
CA GLU A 18 -1.60 5.09 -16.56
C GLU A 18 -0.81 5.50 -15.31
N LEU A 19 -1.44 5.40 -14.15
CA LEU A 19 -0.81 5.65 -12.86
C LEU A 19 -0.33 4.33 -12.25
N VAL A 20 0.80 3.84 -12.77
CA VAL A 20 1.35 2.52 -12.41
C VAL A 20 2.73 2.55 -11.76
N ASP A 21 3.25 3.75 -11.49
CA ASP A 21 4.51 4.01 -10.79
C ASP A 21 4.26 4.75 -9.46
N PHE A 22 5.12 4.54 -8.48
CA PHE A 22 5.12 5.21 -7.18
C PHE A 22 5.96 6.49 -7.17
N ASP A 23 6.69 6.76 -8.25
CA ASP A 23 7.53 7.94 -8.37
C ASP A 23 6.70 9.19 -8.71
N GLU A 24 6.78 10.20 -7.84
CA GLU A 24 6.16 11.51 -8.04
C GLU A 24 7.14 12.56 -8.59
N GLU A 25 8.42 12.21 -8.73
CA GLU A 25 9.46 13.11 -9.25
C GLU A 25 9.07 13.74 -10.60
N PRO A 26 8.50 13.03 -11.58
CA PRO A 26 8.06 13.64 -12.83
C PRO A 26 7.10 14.82 -12.61
N ILE A 27 6.09 14.64 -11.75
CA ILE A 27 5.08 15.67 -11.42
C ILE A 27 5.74 16.84 -10.70
N THR A 28 6.54 16.57 -9.68
CA THR A 28 7.17 17.62 -8.88
C THR A 28 8.20 18.43 -9.68
N LYS A 29 8.93 17.77 -10.59
CA LYS A 29 9.87 18.41 -11.53
C LYS A 29 9.15 19.28 -12.54
N ALA A 30 8.09 18.78 -13.18
CA ALA A 30 7.29 19.58 -14.10
C ALA A 30 6.69 20.82 -13.41
N CYS A 31 6.22 20.67 -12.17
CA CYS A 31 5.76 21.81 -11.37
C CYS A 31 6.89 22.78 -11.01
N ALA A 32 8.11 22.29 -10.78
CA ALA A 32 9.29 23.11 -10.53
C ALA A 32 9.65 23.97 -11.74
N GLU A 33 9.77 23.32 -12.90
CA GLU A 33 10.17 23.92 -14.17
C GLU A 33 9.15 24.96 -14.64
N ALA A 34 7.86 24.73 -14.35
CA ALA A 34 6.79 25.68 -14.61
C ALA A 34 6.66 26.81 -13.55
N GLY A 35 7.52 26.83 -12.52
CA GLY A 35 7.51 27.85 -11.47
C GLY A 35 6.27 27.78 -10.55
N LEU A 36 5.72 26.58 -10.34
CA LEU A 36 4.43 26.37 -9.68
C LEU A 36 4.53 25.86 -8.23
N GLN A 37 5.73 25.57 -7.75
CA GLN A 37 5.94 24.98 -6.41
C GLN A 37 5.53 25.90 -5.25
N SER A 38 5.51 27.22 -5.47
CA SER A 38 5.09 28.21 -4.49
C SER A 38 3.58 28.48 -4.50
N LEU A 39 2.84 27.87 -5.43
CA LEU A 39 1.41 28.13 -5.59
C LEU A 39 0.59 27.42 -4.52
N ARG A 40 -0.39 28.11 -3.95
CA ARG A 40 -1.17 27.62 -2.80
C ARG A 40 -2.02 26.39 -3.10
N TYR A 41 -2.44 26.17 -4.34
CA TYR A 41 -3.30 25.06 -4.73
C TYR A 41 -2.69 24.24 -5.86
N LEU A 42 -2.71 22.92 -5.67
CA LEU A 42 -2.35 21.93 -6.68
C LEU A 42 -3.62 21.12 -6.99
N ILE A 43 -4.12 21.25 -8.22
CA ILE A 43 -5.34 20.60 -8.70
C ILE A 43 -4.94 19.48 -9.66
N LEU A 44 -5.27 18.25 -9.32
CA LEU A 44 -5.05 17.08 -10.16
C LEU A 44 -6.27 16.87 -11.06
N ASP A 45 -6.03 16.82 -12.36
CA ASP A 45 -7.03 16.52 -13.38
C ASP A 45 -7.01 15.01 -13.68
N PHE A 46 -8.09 14.32 -13.28
CA PHE A 46 -8.26 12.87 -13.48
C PHE A 46 -9.00 12.53 -14.78
N THR A 47 -9.39 13.53 -15.59
CA THR A 47 -10.28 13.33 -16.76
C THR A 47 -9.71 12.38 -17.82
N GLY A 48 -8.39 12.20 -17.86
CA GLY A 48 -7.67 11.30 -18.77
C GLY A 48 -7.13 10.02 -18.13
N VAL A 49 -7.34 9.79 -16.82
CA VAL A 49 -6.80 8.62 -16.11
C VAL A 49 -7.64 7.38 -16.42
N GLU A 50 -7.03 6.38 -17.05
CA GLU A 50 -7.69 5.13 -17.47
C GLU A 50 -7.41 3.96 -16.52
N ARG A 51 -6.26 4.00 -15.84
CA ARG A 51 -5.80 2.92 -14.95
C ARG A 51 -4.95 3.45 -13.81
N MET A 52 -5.14 2.89 -12.62
CA MET A 52 -4.27 3.11 -11.47
C MET A 52 -4.05 1.81 -10.70
N ASN A 53 -2.82 1.48 -10.36
CA ASN A 53 -2.52 0.36 -9.44
C ASN A 53 -2.12 0.88 -8.06
N GLY A 54 -1.72 -0.02 -7.15
CA GLY A 54 -1.27 0.37 -5.80
C GLY A 54 0.00 1.22 -5.78
N LEU A 55 0.85 1.19 -6.83
CA LEU A 55 1.98 2.11 -6.96
C LEU A 55 1.51 3.52 -7.31
N GLY A 56 0.56 3.68 -8.25
CA GLY A 56 -0.06 4.97 -8.53
C GLY A 56 -0.72 5.61 -7.32
N ALA A 57 -1.43 4.81 -6.51
CA ALA A 57 -1.95 5.29 -5.22
C ALA A 57 -0.83 5.73 -4.26
N SER A 58 0.30 5.01 -4.25
CA SER A 58 1.51 5.38 -3.48
C SER A 58 2.09 6.73 -3.92
N MET A 59 2.12 7.00 -5.23
CA MET A 59 2.51 8.29 -5.78
C MET A 59 1.57 9.41 -5.31
N LEU A 60 0.25 9.19 -5.30
CA LEU A 60 -0.72 10.19 -4.80
C LEU A 60 -0.53 10.51 -3.31
N VAL A 61 -0.19 9.54 -2.46
CA VAL A 61 0.18 9.80 -1.05
C VAL A 61 1.41 10.69 -0.96
N LYS A 62 2.44 10.39 -1.75
CA LYS A 62 3.69 11.16 -1.76
C LYS A 62 3.44 12.59 -2.23
N LEU A 63 2.61 12.79 -3.26
CA LEU A 63 2.15 14.12 -3.66
C LEU A 63 1.39 14.85 -2.55
N ALA A 64 0.45 14.19 -1.87
CA ALA A 64 -0.29 14.81 -0.76
C ALA A 64 0.64 15.26 0.38
N VAL A 65 1.64 14.45 0.70
CA VAL A 65 2.66 14.80 1.70
C VAL A 65 3.53 15.96 1.24
N ARG A 66 3.99 15.96 -0.02
CA ARG A 66 4.80 17.03 -0.60
C ARG A 66 4.04 18.36 -0.65
N ALA A 67 2.80 18.32 -1.14
CA ALA A 67 1.91 19.48 -1.18
C ALA A 67 1.76 20.09 0.22
N ARG A 68 1.52 19.25 1.24
CA ARG A 68 1.44 19.70 2.64
C ARG A 68 2.74 20.32 3.15
N GLN A 69 3.90 19.73 2.84
CA GLN A 69 5.22 20.28 3.21
C GLN A 69 5.47 21.65 2.57
N ASN A 70 4.95 21.87 1.35
CA ASN A 70 5.00 23.14 0.64
C ASN A 70 3.86 24.10 1.02
N HIS A 71 3.07 23.80 2.06
CA HIS A 71 1.89 24.57 2.47
C HIS A 71 0.80 24.72 1.39
N GLN A 72 0.76 23.78 0.44
CA GLN A 72 -0.21 23.71 -0.64
C GLN A 72 -1.42 22.86 -0.21
N ARG A 73 -2.58 23.14 -0.80
CA ARG A 73 -3.75 22.26 -0.74
C ARG A 73 -3.83 21.42 -2.01
N LEU A 74 -3.89 20.10 -1.83
CA LEU A 74 -4.08 19.15 -2.92
C LEU A 74 -5.57 18.93 -3.16
N MET A 75 -6.01 19.11 -4.40
CA MET A 75 -7.39 18.95 -4.84
C MET A 75 -7.42 18.07 -6.08
N ALA A 76 -8.57 17.48 -6.39
CA ALA A 76 -8.76 16.69 -7.59
C ALA A 76 -10.16 16.87 -8.17
N PHE A 77 -10.30 16.76 -9.48
CA PHE A 77 -11.59 16.74 -10.17
C PHE A 77 -11.58 15.78 -11.35
N GLY A 78 -12.76 15.51 -11.92
CA GLY A 78 -12.88 14.63 -13.07
C GLY A 78 -12.81 13.14 -12.73
N LEU A 79 -13.04 12.77 -11.47
CA LEU A 79 -13.04 11.37 -11.04
C LEU A 79 -14.35 10.67 -11.40
N HIS A 80 -14.24 9.51 -12.04
CA HIS A 80 -15.33 8.55 -12.20
C HIS A 80 -15.60 7.77 -10.89
N ASP A 81 -16.76 7.13 -10.79
CA ASP A 81 -17.19 6.39 -9.58
C ASP A 81 -16.15 5.35 -9.13
N HIS A 82 -15.56 4.63 -10.06
CA HIS A 82 -14.49 3.67 -9.77
C HIS A 82 -13.28 4.31 -9.08
N GLN A 83 -12.81 5.46 -9.58
CA GLN A 83 -11.68 6.18 -9.00
C GLN A 83 -12.03 6.75 -7.61
N ARG A 84 -13.27 7.20 -7.40
CA ARG A 84 -13.76 7.64 -6.09
C ARG A 84 -13.75 6.49 -5.09
N ASP A 85 -14.17 5.30 -5.51
CA ASP A 85 -14.09 4.10 -4.70
C ASP A 85 -12.64 3.75 -4.35
N ILE A 86 -11.70 3.87 -5.31
CA ILE A 86 -10.27 3.66 -5.03
C ILE A 86 -9.77 4.66 -3.98
N LEU A 87 -10.04 5.96 -4.16
CA LEU A 87 -9.59 6.99 -3.23
C LEU A 87 -10.17 6.79 -1.82
N LYS A 88 -11.39 6.27 -1.73
CA LYS A 88 -12.05 5.94 -0.46
C LYS A 88 -11.44 4.71 0.22
N VAL A 89 -11.24 3.60 -0.50
CA VAL A 89 -10.66 2.37 0.11
C VAL A 89 -9.18 2.54 0.46
N THR A 90 -8.50 3.48 -0.20
CA THR A 90 -7.12 3.89 0.11
C THR A 90 -7.04 5.00 1.17
N GLU A 91 -8.17 5.57 1.59
CA GLU A 91 -8.26 6.72 2.52
C GLU A 91 -7.58 8.00 1.97
N LEU A 92 -7.30 8.07 0.66
CA LEU A 92 -6.74 9.23 -0.02
C LEU A 92 -7.72 10.41 -0.06
N ASP A 93 -9.02 10.13 -0.02
CA ASP A 93 -10.09 11.13 0.12
C ASP A 93 -10.03 11.95 1.42
N GLN A 94 -9.26 11.49 2.43
CA GLN A 94 -9.00 12.28 3.64
C GLN A 94 -7.98 13.43 3.43
N VAL A 95 -7.12 13.32 2.41
CA VAL A 95 -6.00 14.24 2.18
C VAL A 95 -6.05 14.95 0.82
N ILE A 96 -6.88 14.47 -0.10
CA ILE A 96 -7.17 15.09 -1.39
C ILE A 96 -8.60 15.60 -1.35
N ALA A 97 -8.81 16.91 -1.52
CA ALA A 97 -10.16 17.45 -1.64
C ALA A 97 -10.73 17.13 -3.04
N ILE A 98 -11.81 16.37 -3.08
CA ILE A 98 -12.43 15.88 -4.33
C ILE A 98 -13.58 16.79 -4.73
N TYR A 99 -13.59 17.20 -6.00
CA TYR A 99 -14.61 18.03 -6.63
C TYR A 99 -15.15 17.34 -7.88
N ASP A 100 -16.40 17.63 -8.24
CA ASP A 100 -17.02 17.00 -9.42
C ASP A 100 -16.55 17.63 -10.73
N THR A 101 -16.20 18.91 -10.69
CA THR A 101 -15.89 19.73 -11.87
C THR A 101 -14.66 20.61 -11.62
N LEU A 102 -13.98 21.03 -12.68
CA LEU A 102 -12.90 22.00 -12.60
C LEU A 102 -13.43 23.31 -12.01
N SER A 103 -14.59 23.77 -12.47
CA SER A 103 -15.23 24.99 -11.96
C SER A 103 -15.45 24.95 -10.44
N SER A 104 -15.91 23.82 -9.87
CA SER A 104 -16.11 23.71 -8.41
C SER A 104 -14.81 23.66 -7.61
N ALA A 105 -13.77 23.01 -8.14
CA ALA A 105 -12.43 23.03 -7.54
C ALA A 105 -11.84 24.45 -7.54
N LEU A 106 -12.00 25.19 -8.64
CA LEU A 106 -11.54 26.58 -8.78
C LEU A 106 -12.33 27.55 -7.90
N ALA A 107 -13.64 27.37 -7.79
CA ALA A 107 -14.46 28.14 -6.84
C ALA A 107 -13.97 27.95 -5.40
N ALA A 108 -13.66 26.72 -4.99
CA ALA A 108 -13.10 26.44 -3.67
C ALA A 108 -11.67 27.01 -3.48
N ALA A 109 -10.94 27.24 -4.57
CA ALA A 109 -9.66 27.94 -4.57
C ALA A 109 -9.81 29.48 -4.51
N GLY A 110 -11.04 29.99 -4.66
CA GLY A 110 -11.36 31.43 -4.64
C GLY A 110 -11.30 32.12 -6.00
N VAL A 111 -11.41 31.38 -7.11
CA VAL A 111 -11.47 31.95 -8.47
C VAL A 111 -12.88 32.43 -8.77
N SER A 112 -12.99 33.64 -9.34
CA SER A 112 -14.27 34.19 -9.80
C SER A 112 -14.75 33.46 -11.06
N PRO A 113 -16.07 33.25 -11.25
CA PRO A 113 -16.61 32.62 -12.47
C PRO A 113 -16.15 33.26 -13.79
N ALA A 114 -15.87 34.58 -13.79
CA ALA A 114 -15.40 35.30 -14.97
C ALA A 114 -13.96 34.94 -15.40
N ASP A 115 -13.15 34.44 -14.47
CA ASP A 115 -11.74 34.09 -14.70
C ASP A 115 -11.53 32.57 -14.88
N MET A 116 -12.63 31.80 -14.90
CA MET A 116 -12.55 30.34 -15.00
C MET A 116 -12.24 29.91 -16.44
N PRO A 117 -11.27 29.01 -16.65
CA PRO A 117 -11.06 28.39 -17.94
C PRO A 117 -12.26 27.49 -18.31
N PRO A 118 -12.38 27.10 -19.60
CA PRO A 118 -13.39 26.16 -20.03
C PRO A 118 -13.34 24.84 -19.27
N GLU A 119 -14.51 24.23 -19.10
CA GLU A 119 -14.64 22.96 -18.41
C GLU A 119 -13.89 21.85 -19.15
N ARG A 120 -13.14 21.04 -18.40
CA ARG A 120 -12.51 19.83 -18.93
C ARG A 120 -13.45 18.66 -18.74
N LYS A 121 -13.82 18.02 -19.83
CA LYS A 121 -14.71 16.86 -19.80
C LYS A 121 -13.88 15.59 -19.76
N ALA A 122 -14.31 14.67 -18.91
CA ALA A 122 -13.78 13.30 -18.95
C ALA A 122 -14.01 12.70 -20.34
N THR A 123 -12.97 12.11 -20.89
CA THR A 123 -13.14 11.24 -22.05
C THR A 123 -13.74 9.95 -21.52
N PRO A 124 -14.91 9.48 -22.02
CA PRO A 124 -15.47 8.21 -21.57
C PRO A 124 -14.55 7.07 -22.00
N SER A 125 -13.63 6.67 -21.13
CA SER A 125 -12.79 5.47 -21.31
C SER A 125 -13.29 4.39 -20.34
N PRO A 126 -13.47 3.13 -20.80
CA PRO A 126 -13.77 2.05 -19.89
C PRO A 126 -12.61 1.87 -18.91
N THR A 127 -12.91 1.84 -17.61
CA THR A 127 -11.94 1.58 -16.54
C THR A 127 -11.30 0.21 -16.74
N ARG A 128 -9.98 0.17 -17.00
CA ARG A 128 -9.28 -1.07 -17.36
C ARG A 128 -8.90 -1.93 -16.15
N ASP A 129 -9.16 -1.43 -14.95
CA ASP A 129 -8.78 -2.00 -13.65
C ASP A 129 -9.96 -2.23 -12.70
N GLY A 130 -11.20 -2.13 -13.20
CA GLY A 130 -12.43 -2.25 -12.41
C GLY A 130 -12.46 -3.45 -11.44
N ASP A 131 -12.09 -4.63 -11.93
CA ASP A 131 -12.11 -5.88 -11.16
C ASP A 131 -10.81 -6.14 -10.37
N ALA A 132 -9.79 -5.32 -10.57
CA ALA A 132 -8.49 -5.48 -9.91
C ALA A 132 -8.44 -4.82 -8.53
N TRP A 133 -9.40 -3.94 -8.19
CA TRP A 133 -9.47 -3.24 -6.92
C TRP A 133 -10.48 -3.85 -5.94
N ALA A 134 -10.14 -3.80 -4.66
CA ALA A 134 -11.07 -4.12 -3.60
C ALA A 134 -12.17 -3.04 -3.52
N LYS A 135 -13.41 -3.46 -3.30
CA LYS A 135 -14.51 -2.53 -3.06
C LYS A 135 -14.32 -1.80 -1.71
N PRO A 136 -14.80 -0.56 -1.57
CA PRO A 136 -14.77 0.13 -0.29
C PRO A 136 -15.53 -0.63 0.79
N ILE A 137 -14.87 -0.89 1.91
CA ILE A 137 -15.46 -1.55 3.08
C ILE A 137 -15.29 -0.69 4.32
N ARG A 138 -16.27 -0.74 5.24
CA ARG A 138 -16.17 -0.03 6.52
C ARG A 138 -15.33 -0.79 7.54
N LYS A 139 -15.45 -2.12 7.57
CA LYS A 139 -14.78 -3.00 8.53
C LYS A 139 -14.46 -4.32 7.84
N LEU A 140 -13.32 -4.89 8.20
CA LEU A 140 -12.89 -6.21 7.76
C LEU A 140 -13.76 -7.30 8.39
N ALA A 141 -14.22 -8.23 7.56
CA ALA A 141 -14.92 -9.43 7.98
C ALA A 141 -14.04 -10.63 7.62
N VAL A 142 -13.43 -11.27 8.62
CA VAL A 142 -12.50 -12.37 8.38
C VAL A 142 -13.29 -13.62 7.97
N PRO A 143 -13.01 -14.23 6.80
CA PRO A 143 -13.70 -15.44 6.37
C PRO A 143 -13.36 -16.65 7.27
N PRO A 144 -13.94 -17.83 7.01
CA PRO A 144 -13.41 -19.08 7.57
C PRO A 144 -11.91 -19.21 7.25
N MET A 145 -11.11 -19.53 8.27
CA MET A 145 -9.65 -19.66 8.16
C MET A 145 -9.24 -20.92 8.91
N PRO A 146 -8.04 -21.46 8.66
CA PRO A 146 -7.50 -22.57 9.44
C PRO A 146 -7.54 -22.27 10.95
N PRO A 147 -7.81 -23.26 11.82
CA PRO A 147 -8.01 -22.97 13.24
C PRO A 147 -6.74 -22.48 13.97
N GLU A 148 -5.55 -22.70 13.39
CA GLU A 148 -4.27 -22.15 13.87
C GLU A 148 -4.12 -20.66 13.62
N ALA A 149 -4.85 -20.09 12.65
CA ALA A 149 -4.70 -18.69 12.27
C ALA A 149 -5.43 -17.80 13.27
N TRP A 150 -4.69 -16.97 13.99
CA TRP A 150 -5.30 -16.14 15.02
C TRP A 150 -5.95 -14.89 14.40
N LYS A 151 -7.28 -14.74 14.55
CA LYS A 151 -8.08 -13.71 13.85
C LYS A 151 -8.26 -12.39 14.61
N ARG A 152 -7.74 -12.29 15.84
CA ARG A 152 -8.26 -11.37 16.87
C ARG A 152 -8.11 -9.89 16.52
N ASN A 153 -6.99 -9.51 15.93
CA ASN A 153 -6.69 -8.10 15.65
C ASN A 153 -7.08 -7.66 14.23
N VAL A 154 -7.88 -8.45 13.51
CA VAL A 154 -8.28 -8.17 12.13
C VAL A 154 -9.80 -8.01 12.01
N ASN A 155 -10.57 -8.94 12.56
CA ASN A 155 -12.03 -8.90 12.43
C ASN A 155 -12.62 -7.64 13.09
N GLY A 156 -13.47 -6.92 12.34
CA GLY A 156 -14.10 -5.68 12.78
C GLY A 156 -13.20 -4.44 12.78
N ARG A 157 -11.93 -4.54 12.36
CA ARG A 157 -11.04 -3.39 12.17
C ARG A 157 -11.30 -2.72 10.84
N ARG A 158 -11.04 -1.41 10.76
CA ARG A 158 -10.95 -0.72 9.47
C ARG A 158 -9.60 -1.00 8.83
N VAL A 159 -9.54 -0.92 7.50
CA VAL A 159 -8.26 -0.76 6.80
C VAL A 159 -7.72 0.65 7.06
N VAL A 160 -6.41 0.80 7.00
CA VAL A 160 -5.70 2.08 7.19
C VAL A 160 -4.53 2.17 6.23
N GLY A 161 -4.42 3.32 5.56
CA GLY A 161 -3.32 3.65 4.67
C GLY A 161 -2.21 4.45 5.35
N PRO A 162 -1.22 4.94 4.58
CA PRO A 162 -0.12 5.76 5.11
C PRO A 162 -0.60 7.07 5.76
N VAL A 163 -1.75 7.59 5.33
CA VAL A 163 -2.33 8.85 5.83
C VAL A 163 -2.81 8.75 7.28
N ASN A 164 -3.09 7.52 7.77
CA ASN A 164 -3.64 7.30 9.11
C ASN A 164 -2.59 6.88 10.15
N GLY A 165 -1.31 6.75 9.78
CA GLY A 165 -0.26 6.30 10.69
C GLY A 165 0.39 7.44 11.49
N PHE A 166 0.88 7.10 12.69
CA PHE A 166 1.58 8.02 13.60
C PHE A 166 3.00 8.35 13.17
N GLY A 167 3.78 7.36 12.72
CA GLY A 167 5.23 7.48 12.56
C GLY A 167 5.69 8.37 11.41
N GLN A 168 7.00 8.33 11.15
CA GLN A 168 7.60 8.90 9.93
C GLN A 168 7.15 8.12 8.70
N LEU A 169 7.06 8.76 7.53
CA LEU A 169 6.74 8.06 6.28
C LEU A 169 8.01 7.50 5.66
N TRP A 170 8.04 6.18 5.50
CA TRP A 170 9.13 5.46 4.88
C TRP A 170 8.67 4.78 3.60
N GLN A 171 9.51 4.86 2.57
CA GLN A 171 9.45 4.04 1.38
C GLN A 171 10.60 3.03 1.45
N LYS A 172 10.31 1.75 1.23
CA LYS A 172 11.34 0.71 1.12
C LYS A 172 11.12 -0.05 -0.17
N VAL A 173 12.08 0.06 -1.08
CA VAL A 173 12.05 -0.62 -2.37
C VAL A 173 13.02 -1.79 -2.32
N TYR A 174 12.52 -2.98 -2.65
CA TYR A 174 13.29 -4.20 -2.80
C TYR A 174 13.17 -4.63 -4.25
N ARG A 175 14.27 -4.97 -4.90
CA ARG A 175 14.26 -5.45 -6.29
C ARG A 175 15.07 -6.73 -6.41
N LEU A 176 14.47 -7.74 -7.02
CA LEU A 176 15.15 -8.95 -7.48
C LEU A 176 15.30 -8.85 -8.99
N ARG A 177 16.54 -8.96 -9.48
CA ARG A 177 16.80 -9.09 -10.92
C ARG A 177 16.71 -10.56 -11.33
N VAL A 178 15.76 -10.90 -12.19
CA VAL A 178 15.63 -12.25 -12.74
C VAL A 178 16.56 -12.40 -13.94
N SER A 179 17.60 -13.22 -13.80
CA SER A 179 18.65 -13.39 -14.80
C SER A 179 18.28 -14.33 -15.96
N ASP A 180 17.12 -14.98 -15.92
CA ASP A 180 16.60 -15.79 -17.01
C ASP A 180 15.66 -14.95 -17.88
N ALA A 181 15.88 -14.95 -19.20
CA ALA A 181 15.05 -14.22 -20.16
C ALA A 181 13.68 -14.88 -20.40
N GLY A 182 13.50 -16.16 -20.01
CA GLY A 182 12.24 -16.89 -20.19
C GLY A 182 11.18 -16.68 -19.10
N ILE A 183 11.51 -15.95 -18.03
CA ILE A 183 10.56 -15.66 -16.94
C ILE A 183 9.95 -14.28 -17.18
N SER A 184 8.68 -14.25 -17.59
CA SER A 184 7.93 -13.00 -17.75
C SER A 184 7.52 -12.39 -16.40
N PRO A 185 7.21 -11.08 -16.35
CA PRO A 185 6.66 -10.44 -15.16
C PRO A 185 5.40 -11.11 -14.61
N GLU A 186 4.48 -11.50 -15.50
CA GLU A 186 3.23 -12.15 -15.14
C GLU A 186 3.49 -13.51 -14.50
N ARG A 187 4.40 -14.29 -15.08
CA ARG A 187 4.81 -15.58 -14.50
C ARG A 187 5.39 -15.39 -13.11
N ALA A 188 6.30 -14.44 -12.93
CA ALA A 188 6.92 -14.17 -11.63
C ALA A 188 5.88 -13.80 -10.56
N ILE A 189 4.89 -12.96 -10.90
CA ILE A 189 3.82 -12.57 -9.98
C ILE A 189 2.82 -13.69 -9.74
N ALA A 190 2.50 -14.51 -10.74
CA ALA A 190 1.66 -15.69 -10.57
C ALA A 190 2.29 -16.69 -9.59
N GLU A 191 3.59 -16.96 -9.71
CA GLU A 191 4.35 -17.83 -8.80
C GLU A 191 4.39 -17.25 -7.39
N LEU A 192 4.63 -15.94 -7.26
CA LEU A 192 4.64 -15.25 -5.98
C LEU A 192 3.27 -15.31 -5.29
N LYS A 193 2.15 -15.07 -6.00
CA LYS A 193 0.79 -15.17 -5.45
C LYS A 193 0.45 -16.59 -4.98
N THR A 194 0.78 -17.58 -5.81
CA THR A 194 0.48 -19.00 -5.53
C THR A 194 1.27 -19.52 -4.33
N ASN A 195 2.54 -19.14 -4.22
CA ASN A 195 3.45 -19.67 -3.21
C ASN A 195 3.66 -18.72 -2.02
N PHE A 196 2.91 -17.62 -1.94
CA PHE A 196 3.16 -16.53 -0.99
C PHE A 196 3.43 -16.98 0.46
N PRO A 197 2.67 -17.92 1.05
CA PRO A 197 2.94 -18.39 2.42
C PRO A 197 4.23 -19.19 2.57
N ARG A 198 4.62 -19.97 1.56
CA ARG A 198 5.82 -20.82 1.59
C ARG A 198 7.12 -20.02 1.45
N LEU A 199 7.03 -18.84 0.84
CA LEU A 199 8.15 -17.95 0.62
C LEU A 199 8.50 -17.11 1.87
N GLN A 200 7.73 -17.22 2.94
CA GLN A 200 7.94 -16.46 4.18
C GLN A 200 8.98 -17.12 5.08
N PRO A 201 9.71 -16.34 5.90
CA PRO A 201 10.56 -16.91 6.93
C PRO A 201 9.71 -17.64 7.99
N SER A 202 10.27 -18.66 8.64
CA SER A 202 9.55 -19.55 9.57
C SER A 202 8.88 -18.85 10.77
N TYR A 203 9.40 -17.69 11.17
CA TYR A 203 8.85 -16.87 12.25
C TYR A 203 7.72 -15.92 11.82
N ASN A 204 7.34 -15.93 10.53
CA ASN A 204 6.28 -15.09 9.98
C ASN A 204 5.31 -15.94 9.14
N ARG A 205 4.14 -16.26 9.71
CA ARG A 205 3.15 -17.13 9.05
C ARG A 205 2.03 -16.32 8.46
N PHE A 206 1.80 -16.47 7.16
CA PHE A 206 0.69 -15.87 6.44
C PHE A 206 -0.35 -16.93 6.14
N TYR A 207 -1.61 -16.58 6.37
CA TYR A 207 -2.77 -17.41 6.11
C TYR A 207 -3.70 -16.66 5.16
N PRO A 208 -3.54 -16.81 3.84
CA PRO A 208 -4.51 -16.31 2.87
C PRO A 208 -5.85 -17.02 3.06
N SER A 209 -6.94 -16.36 2.69
CA SER A 209 -8.24 -17.03 2.57
C SER A 209 -8.18 -18.13 1.50
N ALA A 210 -9.21 -18.98 1.44
CA ALA A 210 -9.32 -20.02 0.42
C ALA A 210 -9.33 -19.46 -1.02
N ALA A 211 -9.70 -18.19 -1.21
CA ALA A 211 -9.71 -17.53 -2.50
C ALA A 211 -8.31 -17.05 -2.94
N GLY A 212 -7.32 -17.07 -2.04
CA GLY A 212 -5.93 -16.67 -2.31
C GLY A 212 -5.74 -15.16 -2.36
N ILE A 213 -4.83 -14.70 -3.21
CA ILE A 213 -4.51 -13.28 -3.38
C ILE A 213 -5.43 -12.67 -4.44
N LYS A 214 -6.66 -12.32 -4.03
CA LYS A 214 -7.68 -11.65 -4.86
C LYS A 214 -8.19 -10.39 -4.18
N PRO A 215 -8.63 -9.36 -4.92
CA PRO A 215 -9.06 -8.10 -4.34
C PRO A 215 -10.17 -8.29 -3.30
N GLY A 216 -10.03 -7.65 -2.14
CA GLY A 216 -10.93 -7.75 -0.98
C GLY A 216 -10.65 -8.94 -0.05
N GLU A 217 -9.83 -9.91 -0.47
CA GLU A 217 -9.51 -11.06 0.38
C GLU A 217 -8.56 -10.70 1.52
N ILE A 218 -8.64 -11.46 2.61
CA ILE A 218 -7.87 -11.24 3.83
C ILE A 218 -6.75 -12.27 3.94
N VAL A 219 -5.57 -11.80 4.34
CA VAL A 219 -4.44 -12.63 4.71
C VAL A 219 -4.12 -12.36 6.18
N LEU A 220 -4.34 -13.34 7.05
CA LEU A 220 -3.95 -13.23 8.46
C LEU A 220 -2.44 -13.45 8.61
N ILE A 221 -1.85 -12.80 9.61
CA ILE A 221 -0.42 -12.82 9.85
C ILE A 221 -0.18 -13.11 11.33
N ASP A 222 0.53 -14.19 11.61
CA ASP A 222 1.07 -14.48 12.94
C ASP A 222 2.60 -14.44 12.88
N SER A 223 3.17 -13.43 13.53
CA SER A 223 4.59 -13.13 13.53
C SER A 223 5.19 -13.25 14.93
N SER A 224 6.43 -13.72 15.02
CA SER A 224 7.25 -13.62 16.23
C SER A 224 8.26 -12.49 16.08
N THR A 225 8.26 -11.56 17.04
CA THR A 225 9.16 -10.40 17.05
C THR A 225 9.98 -10.39 18.35
N PRO A 226 11.04 -9.55 18.45
CA PRO A 226 11.76 -9.38 19.71
C PRO A 226 10.88 -8.92 20.87
N GLY A 227 9.78 -8.21 20.59
CA GLY A 227 8.79 -7.80 21.60
C GLY A 227 7.72 -8.86 21.91
N GLY A 228 7.86 -10.09 21.38
CA GLY A 228 6.88 -11.17 21.51
C GLY A 228 5.99 -11.36 20.27
N PRO A 229 4.99 -12.26 20.36
CA PRO A 229 4.11 -12.57 19.24
C PRO A 229 3.23 -11.38 18.85
N VAL A 230 2.90 -11.30 17.57
CA VAL A 230 1.95 -10.34 16.99
C VAL A 230 1.02 -11.12 16.06
N SER A 231 -0.28 -11.07 16.36
CA SER A 231 -1.34 -11.56 15.47
C SER A 231 -2.00 -10.35 14.81
N THR A 232 -2.08 -10.35 13.49
CA THR A 232 -2.64 -9.26 12.68
C THR A 232 -3.06 -9.80 11.31
N GLY A 233 -3.12 -8.96 10.29
CA GLY A 233 -3.38 -9.36 8.92
C GLY A 233 -3.26 -8.20 7.95
N VAL A 234 -3.63 -8.45 6.72
CA VAL A 234 -3.76 -7.47 5.64
C VAL A 234 -4.97 -7.81 4.77
N MET A 235 -5.48 -6.84 4.03
CA MET A 235 -6.41 -7.07 2.94
C MET A 235 -5.69 -6.89 1.60
N VAL A 236 -6.01 -7.72 0.61
CA VAL A 236 -5.60 -7.50 -0.77
C VAL A 236 -6.38 -6.29 -1.30
N LEU A 237 -5.69 -5.16 -1.40
CA LEU A 237 -6.26 -3.91 -1.89
C LEU A 237 -6.38 -3.90 -3.42
N TYR A 238 -5.38 -4.46 -4.09
CA TYR A 238 -5.29 -4.52 -5.55
C TYR A 238 -4.67 -5.85 -5.98
N ALA A 239 -5.08 -6.42 -7.11
CA ALA A 239 -4.39 -7.55 -7.74
C ALA A 239 -4.73 -7.69 -9.23
N ASP A 240 -3.70 -7.75 -10.07
CA ASP A 240 -3.78 -8.03 -11.51
C ASP A 240 -2.68 -9.00 -11.98
N ALA A 241 -2.45 -9.15 -13.27
CA ALA A 241 -1.43 -10.09 -13.77
C ALA A 241 0.01 -9.69 -13.39
N ARG A 242 0.30 -8.40 -13.17
CA ARG A 242 1.66 -7.87 -12.96
C ARG A 242 1.91 -7.34 -11.56
N SER A 243 0.91 -7.32 -10.70
CA SER A 243 1.05 -6.81 -9.34
C SER A 243 -0.06 -7.25 -8.39
N PHE A 244 0.19 -7.06 -7.10
CA PHE A 244 -0.83 -7.03 -6.06
C PHE A 244 -0.37 -6.13 -4.90
N THR A 245 -1.32 -5.56 -4.18
CA THR A 245 -1.06 -4.64 -3.08
C THR A 245 -1.81 -5.08 -1.83
N PHE A 246 -1.13 -5.03 -0.70
CA PHE A 246 -1.75 -5.20 0.61
C PHE A 246 -2.01 -3.84 1.27
N ILE A 247 -3.10 -3.75 2.02
CA ILE A 247 -3.39 -2.66 2.96
C ILE A 247 -3.56 -3.22 4.38
N THR A 248 -3.03 -2.48 5.35
CA THR A 248 -3.00 -2.88 6.76
C THR A 248 -4.30 -2.54 7.51
N PRO A 249 -4.72 -3.33 8.52
CA PRO A 249 -5.80 -2.95 9.44
C PRO A 249 -5.30 -2.01 10.55
N GLN A 250 -6.23 -1.34 11.22
CA GLN A 250 -5.95 -0.60 12.45
C GLN A 250 -5.20 -1.47 13.47
N GLY A 251 -4.13 -0.93 14.06
CA GLY A 251 -3.33 -1.61 15.08
C GLY A 251 -2.24 -2.53 14.55
N HIS A 252 -2.19 -2.80 13.25
CA HIS A 252 -1.04 -3.44 12.60
C HIS A 252 0.24 -2.63 12.88
N PRO A 253 1.44 -3.23 12.98
CA PRO A 253 2.69 -2.48 13.23
C PRO A 253 2.88 -1.29 12.29
N GLU A 254 2.61 -1.51 11.00
CA GLU A 254 2.55 -0.47 9.98
C GLU A 254 1.13 0.02 9.72
N SER A 255 1.00 1.30 9.34
CA SER A 255 -0.15 1.87 8.65
C SER A 255 0.31 2.22 7.24
N GLY A 256 -0.07 1.43 6.25
CA GLY A 256 0.43 1.62 4.90
C GLY A 256 0.11 0.50 3.93
N TRP A 257 0.88 0.50 2.84
CA TRP A 257 0.73 -0.44 1.74
C TRP A 257 2.02 -1.17 1.45
N VAL A 258 1.88 -2.41 0.97
CA VAL A 258 2.99 -3.17 0.39
C VAL A 258 2.56 -3.67 -0.97
N THR A 259 3.19 -3.15 -2.01
CA THR A 259 2.93 -3.52 -3.40
C THR A 259 4.01 -4.47 -3.90
N PHE A 260 3.60 -5.60 -4.43
CA PHE A 260 4.44 -6.57 -5.12
C PHE A 260 4.15 -6.43 -6.61
N SER A 261 5.16 -6.19 -7.42
CA SER A 261 5.01 -5.98 -8.86
C SER A 261 6.15 -6.63 -9.62
N ALA A 262 5.95 -6.83 -10.91
CA ALA A 262 7.04 -7.16 -11.81
C ALA A 262 6.89 -6.39 -13.12
N TYR A 263 8.03 -6.05 -13.72
CA TYR A 263 8.09 -5.34 -14.99
C TYR A 263 9.36 -5.73 -15.74
N GLU A 264 9.39 -5.46 -17.04
CA GLU A 264 10.58 -5.67 -17.86
C GLU A 264 11.45 -4.42 -17.87
N LYS A 265 12.76 -4.62 -17.73
CA LYS A 265 13.77 -3.59 -17.91
C LYS A 265 15.03 -4.21 -18.50
N ASP A 266 15.55 -3.61 -19.58
CA ASP A 266 16.74 -4.08 -20.28
C ASP A 266 16.66 -5.57 -20.69
N GLY A 267 15.48 -6.00 -21.16
CA GLY A 267 15.20 -7.39 -21.56
C GLY A 267 15.18 -8.40 -20.41
N ARG A 268 15.06 -7.95 -19.16
CA ARG A 268 15.01 -8.79 -17.96
C ARG A 268 13.80 -8.47 -17.11
N THR A 269 13.24 -9.49 -16.46
CA THR A 269 12.19 -9.29 -15.47
C THR A 269 12.79 -8.78 -14.15
N ILE A 270 12.21 -7.69 -13.65
CA ILE A 270 12.49 -7.16 -12.32
C ILE A 270 11.27 -7.42 -11.46
N VAL A 271 11.44 -8.21 -10.39
CA VAL A 271 10.42 -8.34 -9.34
C VAL A 271 10.70 -7.31 -8.27
N GLN A 272 9.67 -6.56 -7.88
CA GLN A 272 9.77 -5.44 -6.98
C GLN A 272 8.79 -5.58 -5.81
N ILE A 273 9.24 -5.17 -4.63
CA ILE A 273 8.39 -4.93 -3.46
C ILE A 273 8.56 -3.48 -3.06
N VAL A 274 7.46 -2.73 -2.98
CA VAL A 274 7.45 -1.35 -2.52
C VAL A 274 6.57 -1.25 -1.28
N GLY A 275 7.20 -1.07 -0.12
CA GLY A 275 6.50 -0.71 1.09
C GLY A 275 6.43 0.82 1.22
N LEU A 276 5.23 1.39 1.36
CA LEU A 276 5.02 2.79 1.71
C LEU A 276 4.18 2.83 2.99
N ALA A 277 4.80 3.19 4.11
CA ALA A 277 4.14 3.09 5.40
C ALA A 277 4.68 4.06 6.45
N ARG A 278 3.83 4.34 7.43
CA ARG A 278 4.21 4.90 8.73
C ARG A 278 4.09 3.82 9.79
N ALA A 279 4.81 3.97 10.91
CA ALA A 279 4.45 3.24 12.11
C ALA A 279 3.01 3.59 12.52
N ASN A 280 2.21 2.62 12.95
CA ASN A 280 0.80 2.85 13.23
C ASN A 280 0.59 3.74 14.47
N ASP A 281 1.40 3.54 15.51
CA ASP A 281 1.30 4.22 16.80
C ASP A 281 2.70 4.55 17.40
N PRO A 282 2.76 5.32 18.51
CA PRO A 282 4.04 5.72 19.12
C PRO A 282 4.90 4.56 19.61
N VAL A 283 4.31 3.47 20.10
CA VAL A 283 5.05 2.30 20.59
C VAL A 283 5.76 1.62 19.43
N TYR A 284 5.05 1.40 18.32
CA TYR A 284 5.65 0.86 17.12
C TYR A 284 6.70 1.81 16.51
N GLU A 285 6.49 3.13 16.51
CA GLU A 285 7.49 4.09 16.01
C GLU A 285 8.82 3.95 16.76
N VAL A 286 8.78 3.86 18.09
CA VAL A 286 9.98 3.60 18.90
C VAL A 286 10.58 2.25 18.54
N ALA A 287 9.77 1.19 18.48
CA ALA A 287 10.25 -0.15 18.14
C ALA A 287 10.90 -0.22 16.75
N PHE A 288 10.36 0.48 15.75
CA PHE A 288 10.91 0.56 14.39
C PHE A 288 12.28 1.24 14.35
N ARG A 289 12.47 2.29 15.16
CA ARG A 289 13.76 3.01 15.27
C ARG A 289 14.85 2.14 15.88
N ILE A 290 14.51 1.26 16.82
CA ILE A 290 15.50 0.41 17.50
C ILE A 290 15.79 -0.87 16.68
N VAL A 291 14.75 -1.64 16.34
CA VAL A 291 14.93 -2.98 15.70
C VAL A 291 13.96 -3.24 14.54
N GLY A 292 12.72 -2.74 14.59
CA GLY A 292 11.66 -3.14 13.66
C GLY A 292 12.00 -2.89 12.20
N SER A 293 12.72 -1.80 11.88
CA SER A 293 13.07 -1.46 10.50
C SER A 293 13.99 -2.52 9.87
N LYS A 294 14.95 -3.06 10.64
CA LYS A 294 15.85 -4.13 10.20
C LYS A 294 15.11 -5.45 9.99
N MET A 295 14.09 -5.72 10.81
CA MET A 295 13.31 -6.96 10.70
C MET A 295 12.47 -7.00 9.43
N GLN A 296 11.85 -5.89 9.03
CA GLN A 296 11.14 -5.80 7.75
C GLN A 296 12.06 -6.05 6.56
N VAL A 297 13.25 -5.44 6.58
CA VAL A 297 14.24 -5.64 5.51
C VAL A 297 14.59 -7.13 5.40
N ARG A 298 14.77 -7.82 6.53
CA ARG A 298 15.02 -9.27 6.54
C ARG A 298 13.87 -10.08 5.97
N ILE A 299 12.62 -9.77 6.34
CA ILE A 299 11.44 -10.51 5.84
C ILE A 299 11.33 -10.41 4.32
N TRP A 300 11.40 -9.19 3.76
CA TRP A 300 11.22 -9.00 2.32
C TRP A 300 12.43 -9.46 1.50
N THR A 301 13.64 -9.30 2.02
CA THR A 301 14.85 -9.88 1.39
C THR A 301 14.79 -11.40 1.38
N TYR A 302 14.34 -12.01 2.49
CA TYR A 302 14.14 -13.46 2.56
C TYR A 302 13.12 -13.92 1.51
N LEU A 303 11.97 -13.26 1.42
CA LEU A 303 10.94 -13.61 0.44
C LEU A 303 11.46 -13.54 -0.99
N LEU A 304 12.18 -12.47 -1.36
CA LEU A 304 12.75 -12.36 -2.71
C LEU A 304 13.84 -13.40 -2.96
N THR A 305 14.63 -13.74 -1.95
CA THR A 305 15.63 -14.82 -2.03
C THR A 305 14.96 -16.18 -2.23
N ALA A 306 13.88 -16.46 -1.47
CA ALA A 306 13.10 -17.69 -1.61
C ALA A 306 12.40 -17.76 -2.97
N LEU A 307 11.91 -16.62 -3.48
CA LEU A 307 11.31 -16.54 -4.82
C LEU A 307 12.37 -16.80 -5.90
N ALA A 308 13.56 -16.22 -5.79
CA ALA A 308 14.67 -16.48 -6.71
C ALA A 308 15.01 -17.98 -6.75
N ALA A 309 15.12 -18.62 -5.58
CA ALA A 309 15.35 -20.06 -5.48
C ALA A 309 14.22 -20.89 -6.11
N HIS A 310 12.95 -20.51 -5.86
CA HIS A 310 11.77 -21.15 -6.45
C HIS A 310 11.76 -21.03 -7.99
N LEU A 311 12.20 -19.89 -8.52
CA LEU A 311 12.30 -19.64 -9.96
C LEU A 311 13.56 -20.24 -10.60
N GLY A 312 14.48 -20.82 -9.80
CA GLY A 312 15.73 -21.38 -10.31
C GLY A 312 16.76 -20.35 -10.76
N VAL A 313 16.71 -19.11 -10.22
CA VAL A 313 17.63 -18.02 -10.56
C VAL A 313 18.45 -17.56 -9.36
N PRO A 314 19.63 -16.93 -9.55
CA PRO A 314 20.40 -16.34 -8.47
C PRO A 314 19.63 -15.24 -7.73
N ALA A 315 19.83 -15.15 -6.42
CA ALA A 315 19.26 -14.09 -5.60
C ALA A 315 20.13 -12.83 -5.64
N ASP A 316 19.88 -11.95 -6.63
CA ASP A 316 20.43 -10.59 -6.67
C ASP A 316 19.37 -9.59 -6.18
N VAL A 317 19.35 -9.36 -4.86
CA VAL A 317 18.37 -8.50 -4.20
C VAL A 317 18.99 -7.18 -3.77
N ILE A 318 18.46 -6.08 -4.31
CA ILE A 318 18.85 -4.71 -3.96
C ILE A 318 17.77 -4.09 -3.08
N VAL A 319 18.19 -3.41 -2.01
CA VAL A 319 17.29 -2.73 -1.06
C VAL A 319 17.61 -1.23 -1.02
N GLN A 320 16.59 -0.40 -1.20
CA GLN A 320 16.67 1.05 -1.20
C GLN A 320 15.62 1.63 -0.23
N PRO A 321 15.98 1.82 1.05
CA PRO A 321 15.14 2.54 2.00
C PRO A 321 15.28 4.05 1.80
N SER A 322 14.16 4.77 1.81
CA SER A 322 14.12 6.23 1.79
C SER A 322 13.10 6.73 2.81
N ARG A 323 13.46 7.74 3.60
CA ARG A 323 12.51 8.43 4.47
C ARG A 323 11.90 9.58 3.68
N PHE A 324 10.63 9.47 3.37
CA PHE A 324 9.93 10.47 2.58
C PHE A 324 9.40 11.64 3.42
N ASP A 325 8.98 11.38 4.66
CA ASP A 325 8.59 12.43 5.61
C ASP A 325 9.14 12.15 7.00
N SER A 326 9.91 13.09 7.53
CA SER A 326 10.50 13.02 8.87
C SER A 326 9.54 13.38 9.99
N HIS A 327 8.36 13.92 9.69
CA HIS A 327 7.39 14.30 10.71
C HIS A 327 6.56 13.11 11.19
N VAL A 328 6.23 13.14 12.48
CA VAL A 328 5.24 12.24 13.09
C VAL A 328 3.87 12.94 13.15
N GLN A 329 2.80 12.15 13.14
CA GLN A 329 1.42 12.63 13.17
C GLN A 329 0.82 12.46 14.56
N TRP A 330 1.02 13.45 15.45
CA TRP A 330 0.48 13.41 16.82
C TRP A 330 -1.03 13.20 16.92
N ARG A 331 -1.79 13.67 15.92
CA ARG A 331 -3.24 13.43 15.83
C ARG A 331 -3.60 11.94 15.77
N GLN A 332 -2.67 11.08 15.37
CA GLN A 332 -2.84 9.63 15.27
C GLN A 332 -2.34 8.87 16.52
N MET A 333 -1.95 9.56 17.61
CA MET A 333 -1.43 8.88 18.81
C MET A 333 -2.43 7.89 19.44
N GLY A 334 -3.74 8.15 19.28
CA GLY A 334 -4.82 7.28 19.77
C GLY A 334 -4.83 5.89 19.14
N ASN A 335 -4.11 5.68 18.03
CA ASN A 335 -3.96 4.37 17.40
C ASN A 335 -3.37 3.31 18.34
N VAL A 336 -2.64 3.71 19.39
CA VAL A 336 -2.11 2.81 20.42
C VAL A 336 -3.20 1.94 21.06
N TRP A 337 -4.45 2.43 21.12
CA TRP A 337 -5.59 1.66 21.61
C TRP A 337 -5.84 0.36 20.81
N HIS A 338 -5.46 0.35 19.54
CA HIS A 338 -5.62 -0.78 18.64
C HIS A 338 -4.37 -1.65 18.52
N ASN A 339 -3.26 -1.28 19.15
CA ASN A 339 -1.95 -1.95 18.99
C ASN A 339 -2.06 -3.49 19.03
N ALA A 340 -1.78 -4.12 17.89
CA ALA A 340 -1.96 -5.54 17.71
C ALA A 340 -1.05 -6.36 18.63
N GLN A 341 0.22 -5.97 18.81
CA GLN A 341 1.16 -6.67 19.67
C GLN A 341 0.73 -6.67 21.13
N ILE A 342 0.38 -5.49 21.68
CA ILE A 342 -0.11 -5.37 23.06
C ILE A 342 -1.37 -6.24 23.25
N ARG A 343 -2.31 -6.17 22.31
CA ARG A 343 -3.52 -6.98 22.36
C ARG A 343 -3.22 -8.47 22.24
N THR A 344 -2.30 -8.88 21.36
CA THR A 344 -1.86 -10.27 21.23
C THR A 344 -1.26 -10.76 22.54
N LEU A 345 -0.34 -10.02 23.14
CA LEU A 345 0.29 -10.38 24.42
C LEU A 345 -0.72 -10.51 25.55
N LEU A 346 -1.70 -9.60 25.66
CA LEU A 346 -2.73 -9.63 26.69
C LEU A 346 -3.58 -10.92 26.66
N TYR A 347 -3.83 -11.46 25.46
CA TYR A 347 -4.65 -12.65 25.26
C TYR A 347 -3.84 -13.93 25.01
N TRP A 348 -2.51 -13.82 24.99
CA TRP A 348 -1.62 -14.94 24.73
C TRP A 348 -1.77 -16.10 25.74
N PRO A 349 -1.86 -15.85 27.06
CA PRO A 349 -2.06 -16.94 28.03
C PRO A 349 -3.36 -17.72 27.80
N ILE A 350 -4.44 -17.00 27.46
CA ILE A 350 -5.75 -17.62 27.16
C ILE A 350 -5.68 -18.45 25.87
N HIS A 351 -4.95 -17.97 24.87
CA HIS A 351 -4.74 -18.70 23.62
C HIS A 351 -3.98 -20.03 23.85
N LEU A 352 -2.96 -20.03 24.72
CA LEU A 352 -2.23 -21.23 25.08
C LEU A 352 -3.11 -22.27 25.81
N ILE A 353 -3.98 -21.82 26.72
CA ILE A 353 -4.88 -22.70 27.49
C ILE A 353 -6.01 -23.25 26.60
N GLY A 354 -6.50 -22.45 25.65
CA GLY A 354 -7.53 -22.84 24.68
C GLY A 354 -7.03 -23.71 23.51
N SER A 355 -5.74 -24.07 23.49
CA SER A 355 -5.13 -24.95 22.48
C SER A 355 -4.74 -26.34 23.03
N PRO A 356 -5.63 -27.09 23.73
CA PRO A 356 -5.27 -28.42 24.16
C PRO A 356 -5.22 -29.34 22.91
N PHE A 357 -4.07 -30.00 22.70
CA PHE A 357 -3.80 -31.03 21.69
C PHE A 357 -3.62 -30.58 20.23
N ARG A 358 -2.47 -29.96 19.90
CA ARG A 358 -1.94 -29.92 18.52
C ARG A 358 -0.52 -30.46 18.35
N GLY A 359 0.06 -31.04 19.40
CA GLY A 359 1.36 -31.72 19.35
C GLY A 359 1.27 -33.17 19.79
N ALA A 360 0.78 -34.07 18.93
CA ALA A 360 1.02 -35.54 19.02
C ALA A 360 0.43 -36.29 17.81
N LYS A 361 0.85 -35.99 16.57
CA LYS A 361 0.83 -36.96 15.45
C LYS A 361 2.01 -36.69 14.51
N ARG A 362 3.21 -36.95 15.00
CA ARG A 362 4.38 -37.28 14.19
C ARG A 362 5.09 -38.42 14.90
N GLY A 363 4.98 -39.62 14.34
CA GLY A 363 5.65 -40.83 14.83
C GLY A 363 4.74 -42.06 14.79
N ARG A 364 5.08 -43.00 13.89
CA ARG A 364 4.52 -44.34 13.67
C ARG A 364 3.35 -44.46 12.67
N ALA A 365 3.72 -44.50 11.41
CA ALA A 365 3.21 -45.49 10.47
C ALA A 365 4.44 -45.95 9.67
N ASP A 366 5.03 -47.07 10.10
CA ASP A 366 5.90 -47.99 9.36
C ASP A 366 6.34 -49.09 10.34
N ALA A 367 5.43 -50.05 10.52
CA ALA A 367 5.69 -51.43 10.98
C ALA A 367 4.33 -52.14 10.99
N GLY A 368 4.07 -52.95 9.96
CA GLY A 368 2.85 -53.72 9.76
C GLY A 368 2.72 -54.09 8.30
#